data_AF-A0AA38LQT0-F1
#
_entry.id   AF-A0AA38LQT0-F1
#
_cell.length_a   1.000
_cell.length_b   1.000
_cell.length_c   1.000
_cell.angle_alpha   90.00
_cell.angle_beta   90.00
_cell.angle_gamma   90.00
#
_symmetry.space_group_name_H-M   'P 1'
#
loop_
_entity.id
_entity.type
_entity.pdbx_description
1 polymer ?
#
loop_
_entity_poly.entity_id
_entity_poly.type
_entity_poly.pdbx_seq_one_letter_code
_entity_poly.pdbx_strand_id
1 'polypeptide(L)'
;MSQGDAVACAERGIQAHLLLRGEQPEIPTGYNLISEMYGNVVYVPRSVYTNREAMLGRHANLVAGHDGSIMWLHDEVNMPSMPVENHLSGQRCKGYLSCIASEATTRKVAVVKEGGGDAVALLGLIRLVDYLSQPSVFGRYQTLQIVVDSGTGTTAVGLALGALLLGLPWKVTGIMLADSVEGYEKHEVRLLSDFKKLLMGDCVFNFDEKSAKLVQWIERRMPRKFGRIIKGELELCREIAQQT
;
A
#
# COMPACT_ATOMS: atom_id res chain seq x y z
N MET A 1 0.44 8.39 -3.21
CA MET A 1 -0.72 8.65 -2.37
C MET A 1 -2.00 8.62 -3.20
N SER A 2 -2.99 7.86 -2.76
CA SER A 2 -4.31 7.66 -3.36
C SER A 2 -5.34 8.66 -2.80
N GLN A 3 -6.54 8.70 -3.38
CA GLN A 3 -7.64 9.54 -2.91
C GLN A 3 -8.12 9.14 -1.51
N GLY A 4 -8.09 7.84 -1.21
CA GLY A 4 -8.44 7.32 0.12
C GLY A 4 -7.49 7.83 1.19
N ASP A 5 -6.21 7.98 0.87
CA ASP A 5 -5.20 8.50 1.81
C ASP A 5 -5.50 9.97 2.16
N ALA A 6 -5.91 10.80 1.20
CA ALA A 6 -6.25 12.20 1.46
C ALA A 6 -7.45 12.34 2.39
N VAL A 7 -8.49 11.52 2.20
CA VAL A 7 -9.64 11.47 3.12
C VAL A 7 -9.19 11.03 4.51
N ALA A 8 -8.41 9.96 4.61
CA ALA A 8 -7.91 9.46 5.89
C ALA A 8 -7.03 10.47 6.64
N CYS A 9 -6.24 11.27 5.91
CA CYS A 9 -5.47 12.39 6.43
C CYS A 9 -6.40 13.49 6.97
N ALA A 10 -7.39 13.91 6.19
CA ALA A 10 -8.34 14.95 6.59
C ALA A 10 -9.12 14.57 7.86
N GLU A 11 -9.57 13.31 7.99
CA GLU A 11 -10.21 12.78 9.20
C GLU A 11 -9.33 12.88 10.45
N ARG A 12 -8.00 12.90 10.28
CA ARG A 12 -7.01 12.96 11.36
C ARG A 12 -6.41 14.35 11.55
N GLY A 13 -6.92 15.36 10.82
CA GLY A 13 -6.36 16.72 10.84
C GLY A 13 -4.95 16.80 10.24
N ILE A 14 -4.56 15.83 9.41
CA ILE A 14 -3.28 15.80 8.71
C ILE A 14 -3.48 16.41 7.32
N GLN A 15 -2.59 17.32 6.93
CA GLN A 15 -2.64 17.92 5.61
C GLN A 15 -2.07 16.96 4.55
N ALA A 16 -2.88 16.60 3.56
CA ALA A 16 -2.46 15.75 2.45
C ALA A 16 -1.89 16.58 1.28
N HIS A 17 -0.82 16.09 0.65
CA HIS A 17 -0.26 16.62 -0.60
C HIS A 17 -0.20 15.53 -1.67
N LEU A 18 -1.06 15.62 -2.69
CA LEU A 18 -1.22 14.60 -3.73
C LEU A 18 -0.47 15.00 -5.00
N LEU A 19 0.45 14.16 -5.46
CA LEU A 19 1.12 14.33 -6.76
C LEU A 19 0.49 13.40 -7.79
N LEU A 20 -0.42 13.95 -8.60
CA LEU A 20 -1.21 13.20 -9.57
C LEU A 20 -0.55 13.23 -10.93
N ARG A 21 -0.38 12.07 -11.57
CA ARG A 21 0.19 12.00 -12.92
C ARG A 21 -0.78 12.55 -13.96
N GLY A 22 -0.30 13.42 -14.83
CA GLY A 22 -1.04 13.89 -16.01
C GLY A 22 -1.33 15.38 -15.95
N GLU A 23 -2.37 15.79 -16.67
CA GLU A 23 -2.83 17.17 -16.74
C GLU A 23 -4.02 17.38 -15.82
N GLN A 24 -4.18 18.60 -15.33
CA GLN A 24 -5.36 18.98 -14.55
C GLN A 24 -6.59 18.94 -15.47
N PRO A 25 -7.66 18.22 -15.08
CA PRO A 25 -8.89 18.25 -15.85
C PRO A 25 -9.55 19.64 -15.75
N GLU A 26 -10.17 20.08 -16.84
CA GLU A 26 -10.96 21.33 -16.84
C GLU A 26 -12.12 21.27 -15.85
N ILE A 27 -12.77 20.11 -15.74
CA ILE A 27 -13.85 19.84 -14.79
C ILE A 27 -13.45 18.64 -13.91
N PRO A 28 -13.12 18.85 -12.62
CA PRO A 28 -12.74 17.76 -11.73
C PRO A 28 -13.96 16.89 -11.43
N THR A 29 -13.86 15.59 -11.71
CA THR A 29 -14.89 14.59 -11.42
C THR A 29 -14.26 13.34 -10.79
N GLY A 30 -15.11 12.50 -10.18
CA GLY A 30 -14.68 11.25 -9.56
C GLY A 30 -13.51 11.45 -8.60
N TYR A 31 -12.44 10.68 -8.81
CA TYR A 31 -11.26 10.73 -7.96
C TYR A 31 -10.47 12.04 -8.01
N ASN A 32 -10.50 12.81 -9.11
CA ASN A 32 -9.85 14.12 -9.14
C ASN A 32 -10.60 15.12 -8.25
N LEU A 33 -11.93 15.09 -8.26
CA LEU A 33 -12.74 15.91 -7.37
C LEU A 33 -12.46 15.60 -5.90
N ILE A 34 -12.46 14.31 -5.52
CA ILE A 34 -12.15 13.91 -4.13
C ILE A 34 -10.73 14.33 -3.73
N SER A 35 -9.76 14.21 -4.64
CA SER A 35 -8.39 14.67 -4.39
C SER A 35 -8.33 16.16 -4.08
N GLU A 36 -9.03 16.98 -4.86
CA GLU A 36 -9.05 18.44 -4.68
C GLU A 36 -9.86 18.89 -3.45
N MET A 37 -10.89 18.12 -3.06
CA MET A 37 -11.67 18.42 -1.86
C MET A 37 -10.89 18.17 -0.56
N TYR A 38 -10.04 17.15 -0.51
CA TYR A 38 -9.40 16.69 0.74
C TYR A 38 -7.87 16.86 0.76
N GLY A 39 -7.25 17.25 -0.36
CA GLY A 39 -5.80 17.32 -0.47
C GLY A 39 -5.30 18.50 -1.30
N ASN A 40 -4.03 18.84 -1.09
CA ASN A 40 -3.32 19.81 -1.92
C ASN A 40 -2.77 19.09 -3.15
N VAL A 41 -3.45 19.27 -4.27
CA VAL A 41 -3.16 18.52 -5.50
C VAL A 41 -2.13 19.26 -6.34
N VAL A 42 -1.13 18.52 -6.83
CA VAL A 42 -0.18 18.95 -7.85
C VAL A 42 -0.23 17.94 -8.99
N TYR A 43 -0.56 18.41 -10.18
CA TYR A 43 -0.53 17.61 -11.40
C TYR A 43 0.90 17.58 -11.96
N VAL A 44 1.42 16.37 -12.19
CA VAL A 44 2.82 16.12 -12.52
C VAL A 44 2.93 15.55 -13.94
N PRO A 45 3.74 16.17 -14.81
CA PRO A 45 4.01 15.66 -16.14
C PRO A 45 4.62 14.26 -16.12
N ARG A 46 4.33 13.47 -17.16
CA ARG A 46 4.80 12.08 -17.26
C ARG A 46 6.33 11.96 -17.17
N SER A 47 7.07 12.90 -17.76
CA SER A 47 8.54 12.94 -17.74
C SER A 47 9.12 13.07 -16.33
N VAL A 48 8.43 13.79 -15.43
CA VAL A 48 8.83 13.92 -14.02
C VAL A 48 8.38 12.69 -13.23
N TYR A 49 7.19 12.17 -13.54
CA TYR A 49 6.61 11.00 -12.88
C TYR A 49 7.42 9.71 -13.08
N THR A 50 8.20 9.57 -14.14
CA THR A 50 9.03 8.37 -14.35
C THR A 50 10.05 8.16 -13.23
N ASN A 51 10.55 9.25 -12.63
CA ASN A 51 11.41 9.21 -11.44
C ASN A 51 10.61 9.61 -10.18
N ARG A 52 9.71 8.72 -9.76
CA ARG A 52 8.77 8.94 -8.66
C ARG A 52 9.45 9.28 -7.35
N GLU A 53 10.54 8.61 -7.02
CA GLU A 53 11.24 8.79 -5.76
C GLU A 53 11.86 10.18 -5.66
N ALA A 54 12.58 10.62 -6.69
CA ALA A 54 13.11 11.98 -6.73
C ALA A 54 11.99 13.04 -6.77
N MET A 55 10.88 12.76 -7.44
CA MET A 55 9.70 13.64 -7.47
C MET A 55 9.08 13.80 -6.08
N LEU A 56 8.82 12.70 -5.38
CA LEU A 56 8.29 12.70 -4.01
C LEU A 56 9.24 13.39 -3.05
N GLY A 57 10.55 13.09 -3.13
CA GLY A 57 11.57 13.68 -2.28
C GLY A 57 11.68 15.20 -2.45
N ARG A 58 11.69 15.70 -3.70
CA ARG A 58 11.71 17.16 -3.95
C ARG A 58 10.47 17.85 -3.39
N HIS A 59 9.30 17.27 -3.59
CA HIS A 59 8.05 17.85 -3.07
C HIS A 59 8.00 17.83 -1.55
N ALA A 60 8.43 16.73 -0.92
CA ALA A 60 8.49 16.60 0.52
C ALA A 60 9.42 17.66 1.15
N ASN A 61 10.59 17.90 0.57
CA ASN A 61 11.50 18.97 1.00
C ASN A 61 10.85 20.36 0.91
N LEU A 62 10.12 20.63 -0.17
CA LEU A 62 9.41 21.89 -0.34
C LEU A 62 8.31 22.09 0.73
N VAL A 63 7.58 21.02 1.08
CA VAL A 63 6.52 21.08 2.11
C VAL A 63 7.10 21.19 3.53
N ALA A 64 8.18 20.45 3.81
CA ALA A 64 8.85 20.46 5.10
C ALA A 64 9.48 21.82 5.41
N GLY A 65 10.07 22.48 4.41
CA GLY A 65 10.81 23.74 4.59
C GLY A 65 12.17 23.52 5.25
N HIS A 66 12.82 24.61 5.67
CA HIS A 66 14.20 24.57 6.20
C HIS A 66 14.34 23.83 7.53
N ASP A 67 13.35 23.96 8.43
CA ASP A 67 13.38 23.38 9.78
C ASP A 67 12.49 22.14 9.91
N GLY A 68 11.90 21.67 8.81
CA GLY A 68 11.03 20.50 8.80
C GLY A 68 11.80 19.19 8.67
N SER A 69 11.14 18.07 8.99
CA SER A 69 11.69 16.73 8.80
C SER A 69 10.84 15.90 7.84
N ILE A 70 11.51 15.00 7.12
CA ILE A 70 10.89 14.08 6.18
C ILE A 70 11.07 12.66 6.71
N MET A 71 10.00 11.89 6.70
CA MET A 71 9.99 10.48 7.07
C MET A 71 9.55 9.67 5.85
N TRP A 72 10.42 8.76 5.41
CA TRP A 72 10.03 7.74 4.45
C TRP A 72 9.62 6.48 5.19
N LEU A 73 8.55 5.83 4.73
CA LEU A 73 8.05 4.62 5.38
C LEU A 73 8.97 3.39 5.28
N HIS A 74 10.04 3.49 4.49
CA HIS A 74 11.08 2.46 4.40
C HIS A 74 12.36 2.83 5.16
N ASP A 75 12.50 4.10 5.57
CA ASP A 75 13.62 4.53 6.41
C ASP A 75 13.31 4.11 7.83
N GLU A 76 14.14 3.20 8.35
CA GLU A 76 14.15 2.66 9.71
C GLU A 76 12.93 3.04 10.56
N VAL A 77 11.84 2.28 10.40
CA VAL A 77 10.89 2.15 11.48
C VAL A 77 11.60 1.35 12.57
N ASN A 78 12.48 2.02 13.32
CA ASN A 78 12.84 1.64 14.68
C ASN A 78 11.56 1.79 15.49
N MET A 79 10.61 0.86 15.29
CA MET A 79 9.58 0.62 16.28
C MET A 79 10.35 0.28 17.55
N PRO A 80 10.26 1.07 18.63
CA PRO A 80 10.81 0.62 19.89
C PRO A 80 10.20 -0.75 20.16
N SER A 81 11.06 -1.74 20.38
CA SER A 81 10.71 -3.11 20.68
C SER A 81 9.58 -3.12 21.71
N MET A 82 8.37 -3.47 21.28
CA MET A 82 7.31 -3.80 22.20
C MET A 82 7.75 -5.07 22.91
N PRO A 83 7.89 -5.08 24.26
CA PRO A 83 8.04 -6.32 24.97
C PRO A 83 6.80 -7.15 24.65
N VAL A 84 7.01 -8.36 24.15
CA VAL A 84 5.92 -9.34 24.00
C VAL A 84 5.53 -9.79 25.39
N GLU A 85 4.75 -8.97 26.09
CA GLU A 85 4.05 -9.40 27.30
C GLU A 85 2.73 -10.04 26.88
N ASN A 86 2.71 -11.37 26.99
CA ASN A 86 1.53 -12.21 26.95
C ASN A 86 0.52 -11.76 28.01
N HIS A 87 -0.34 -10.76 27.78
CA HIS A 87 -1.51 -10.59 28.65
C HIS A 87 -2.74 -10.09 27.90
N LEU A 88 -3.71 -11.01 27.80
CA LEU A 88 -5.14 -10.76 27.82
C LEU A 88 -5.50 -9.77 28.94
N SER A 89 -5.34 -8.47 28.73
CA SER A 89 -6.00 -7.45 29.55
C SER A 89 -6.11 -6.13 28.78
N GLY A 90 -7.33 -5.64 28.64
CA GLY A 90 -7.67 -4.44 27.87
C GLY A 90 -7.25 -3.17 28.58
N GLN A 91 -5.96 -2.83 28.55
CA GLN A 91 -5.46 -1.57 29.09
C GLN A 91 -4.97 -0.65 27.96
N ARG A 92 -5.80 0.38 27.67
CA ARG A 92 -5.51 1.47 26.73
C ARG A 92 -4.19 2.13 27.10
N CYS A 93 -3.16 1.97 26.26
CA CYS A 93 -1.88 2.66 26.38
C CYS A 93 -2.08 4.18 26.27
N LYS A 94 -2.13 4.86 27.42
CA LYS A 94 -2.17 6.32 27.56
C LYS A 94 -0.76 6.97 27.62
N GLY A 95 0.31 6.21 27.39
CA GLY A 95 1.68 6.60 27.77
C GLY A 95 2.55 7.33 26.75
N TYR A 96 2.15 7.48 25.47
CA TYR A 96 3.02 8.06 24.43
C TYR A 96 2.74 9.53 24.08
N LEU A 97 1.79 10.18 24.77
CA LEU A 97 1.40 11.57 24.49
C LEU A 97 2.12 12.62 25.35
N SER A 98 2.98 12.23 26.30
CA SER A 98 3.58 13.17 27.26
C SER A 98 5.01 13.66 26.92
N CYS A 99 5.56 13.33 25.75
CA CYS A 99 6.91 13.76 25.36
C CYS A 99 6.92 14.84 24.25
N ILE A 100 5.77 15.33 23.80
CA ILE A 100 5.64 16.30 22.69
C ILE A 100 5.27 17.70 23.21
N ALA A 101 5.40 17.94 24.51
CA ALA A 101 5.13 19.24 25.11
C ALA A 101 6.44 20.01 25.32
N SER A 102 7.06 20.46 24.23
CA SER A 102 7.97 21.62 24.15
C SER A 102 9.04 21.44 23.06
N GLU A 103 8.67 21.63 21.80
CA GLU A 103 9.60 22.04 20.73
C GLU A 103 8.76 22.82 19.71
N ALA A 104 9.29 23.94 19.21
CA ALA A 104 8.63 24.75 18.18
C ALA A 104 8.10 23.83 17.07
N THR A 105 6.87 24.05 16.60
CA THR A 105 6.15 23.11 15.72
C THR A 105 6.83 22.99 14.35
N THR A 106 7.88 22.18 14.26
CA THR A 106 8.55 21.83 13.01
C THR A 106 7.63 20.91 12.20
N ARG A 107 7.50 21.19 10.91
CA ARG A 107 6.64 20.41 10.02
C ARG A 107 7.25 19.04 9.81
N LYS A 108 6.48 17.98 10.05
CA LYS A 108 6.86 16.60 9.77
C LYS A 108 6.10 16.12 8.55
N VAL A 109 6.82 15.63 7.55
CA VAL A 109 6.24 15.18 6.27
C VAL A 109 6.49 13.69 6.11
N ALA A 110 5.43 12.90 6.07
CA ALA A 110 5.51 11.47 5.75
C ALA A 110 5.33 11.24 4.25
N VAL A 111 6.20 10.43 3.65
CA VAL A 111 6.15 10.11 2.21
C VAL A 111 5.55 8.72 2.00
N VAL A 112 4.44 8.67 1.25
CA VAL A 112 3.74 7.43 0.89
C VAL A 112 3.85 7.17 -0.61
N LYS A 113 4.50 6.05 -0.97
CA LYS A 113 4.68 5.65 -2.38
C LYS A 113 3.35 5.32 -3.06
N GLU A 114 3.37 5.33 -4.39
CA GLU A 114 2.23 4.88 -5.21
C GLU A 114 1.78 3.47 -4.78
N GLY A 115 0.47 3.26 -4.68
CA GLY A 115 -0.13 1.96 -4.34
C GLY A 115 0.28 1.38 -2.98
N GLY A 116 0.86 2.19 -2.08
CA GLY A 116 1.40 1.69 -0.81
C GLY A 116 2.58 0.73 -1.00
N GLY A 117 3.41 0.93 -2.04
CA GLY A 117 4.50 0.04 -2.44
C GLY A 117 5.70 -0.12 -1.48
N ASP A 118 5.48 0.06 -0.18
CA ASP A 118 6.43 -0.11 0.92
C ASP A 118 6.03 -1.29 1.80
N ALA A 119 7.01 -1.93 2.43
CA ALA A 119 6.80 -3.13 3.24
C ALA A 119 5.82 -2.95 4.41
N VAL A 120 5.72 -1.74 4.97
CA VAL A 120 4.77 -1.44 6.06
C VAL A 120 3.32 -1.70 5.67
N ALA A 121 2.97 -1.57 4.38
CA ALA A 121 1.62 -1.84 3.90
C ALA A 121 1.22 -3.32 4.05
N LEU A 122 2.20 -4.23 4.07
CA LEU A 122 1.95 -5.66 4.23
C LEU A 122 1.34 -5.97 5.59
N LEU A 123 1.62 -5.19 6.64
CA LEU A 123 1.01 -5.38 7.97
C LEU A 123 -0.52 -5.26 7.91
N GLY A 124 -1.03 -4.28 7.16
CA GLY A 124 -2.47 -4.09 6.98
C GLY A 124 -3.11 -5.25 6.22
N LEU A 125 -2.39 -5.80 5.24
CA LEU A 125 -2.86 -6.94 4.44
C LEU A 125 -2.81 -8.26 5.21
N ILE A 126 -1.77 -8.50 6.01
CA ILE A 126 -1.69 -9.66 6.90
C ILE A 126 -2.85 -9.62 7.91
N ARG A 127 -3.13 -8.44 8.50
CA ARG A 127 -4.29 -8.25 9.37
C ARG A 127 -5.61 -8.52 8.64
N LEU A 128 -5.73 -8.11 7.37
CA LEU A 128 -6.90 -8.43 6.55
C LEU A 128 -7.04 -9.95 6.36
N VAL A 129 -5.95 -10.66 6.04
CA VAL A 129 -6.00 -12.13 5.92
C VAL A 129 -6.41 -12.78 7.23
N ASP A 130 -5.89 -12.32 8.37
CA ASP A 130 -6.28 -12.86 9.68
C ASP A 130 -7.79 -12.70 9.92
N TYR A 131 -8.35 -11.51 9.64
CA TYR A 131 -9.80 -11.27 9.70
C TYR A 131 -10.58 -12.19 8.76
N LEU A 132 -10.16 -12.31 7.50
CA LEU A 132 -10.83 -13.17 6.52
C LEU A 132 -10.75 -14.65 6.90
N SER A 133 -9.70 -15.06 7.62
CA SER A 133 -9.49 -16.43 8.08
C SER A 133 -10.38 -16.82 9.26
N GLN A 134 -11.11 -15.87 9.84
CA GLN A 134 -12.03 -16.15 10.94
C GLN A 134 -13.12 -17.13 10.51
N PRO A 135 -13.58 -18.04 11.40
CA PRO A 135 -14.59 -19.05 11.08
C PRO A 135 -15.89 -18.48 10.51
N SER A 136 -16.26 -17.25 10.89
CA SER A 136 -17.47 -16.57 10.43
C SER A 136 -17.36 -15.96 9.02
N VAL A 137 -16.18 -15.92 8.42
CA VAL A 137 -15.95 -15.32 7.09
C VAL A 137 -15.62 -16.41 6.07
N PHE A 138 -14.38 -16.91 6.03
CA PHE A 138 -14.00 -18.05 5.19
C PHE A 138 -13.44 -19.23 6.00
N GLY A 139 -13.04 -19.01 7.25
CA GLY A 139 -12.34 -20.01 8.05
C GLY A 139 -10.93 -20.33 7.52
N ARG A 140 -10.20 -21.14 8.29
CA ARG A 140 -8.79 -21.45 7.99
C ARG A 140 -8.59 -22.67 7.09
N TYR A 141 -9.59 -23.53 6.98
CA TYR A 141 -9.49 -24.81 6.28
C TYR A 141 -9.98 -24.75 4.84
N GLN A 142 -10.72 -23.70 4.46
CA GLN A 142 -11.21 -23.55 3.10
C GLN A 142 -10.06 -23.22 2.16
N THR A 143 -9.93 -23.97 1.07
CA THR A 143 -9.02 -23.64 -0.04
C THR A 143 -9.62 -22.49 -0.85
N LEU A 144 -8.99 -21.32 -0.80
CA LEU A 144 -9.39 -20.16 -1.60
C LEU A 144 -8.42 -19.93 -2.76
N GLN A 145 -8.98 -19.53 -3.91
CA GLN A 145 -8.24 -18.95 -5.02
C GLN A 145 -8.57 -17.47 -5.08
N ILE A 146 -7.62 -16.63 -4.68
CA ILE A 146 -7.80 -15.18 -4.61
C ILE A 146 -7.20 -14.57 -5.87
N VAL A 147 -8.04 -13.92 -6.67
CA VAL A 147 -7.60 -13.23 -7.90
C VAL A 147 -7.60 -11.73 -7.64
N VAL A 148 -6.45 -11.08 -7.86
CA VAL A 148 -6.24 -9.68 -7.51
C VAL A 148 -5.73 -8.90 -8.72
N ASP A 149 -6.43 -7.83 -9.10
CA ASP A 149 -5.91 -6.88 -10.08
C ASP A 149 -4.71 -6.12 -9.50
N SER A 150 -3.59 -6.11 -10.21
CA SER A 150 -2.29 -5.75 -9.63
C SER A 150 -1.67 -4.58 -10.36
N GLY A 151 -1.79 -3.39 -9.77
CA GLY A 151 -1.10 -2.17 -10.21
C GLY A 151 0.38 -2.21 -9.81
N THR A 152 0.66 -2.01 -8.53
CA THR A 152 2.01 -2.16 -7.94
C THR A 152 2.31 -3.59 -7.50
N GLY A 153 1.27 -4.40 -7.25
CA GLY A 153 1.40 -5.79 -6.78
C GLY A 153 1.43 -5.95 -5.25
N THR A 154 1.53 -4.87 -4.48
CA THR A 154 1.65 -4.92 -3.01
C THR A 154 0.49 -5.66 -2.35
N THR A 155 -0.74 -5.44 -2.81
CA THR A 155 -1.94 -6.14 -2.30
C THR A 155 -1.83 -7.66 -2.46
N ALA A 156 -1.45 -8.13 -3.66
CA ALA A 156 -1.31 -9.56 -3.92
C ALA A 156 -0.21 -10.18 -3.05
N VAL A 157 0.94 -9.50 -2.93
CA VAL A 157 2.06 -9.94 -2.09
C VAL A 157 1.65 -10.04 -0.62
N GLY A 158 0.98 -9.02 -0.07
CA GLY A 158 0.58 -9.03 1.33
C GLY A 158 -0.50 -10.07 1.66
N LEU A 159 -1.43 -10.33 0.73
CA LEU A 159 -2.39 -11.42 0.88
C LEU A 159 -1.71 -12.79 0.86
N ALA A 160 -0.76 -13.00 -0.06
CA ALA A 160 -0.03 -14.26 -0.17
C ALA A 160 0.88 -14.49 1.04
N LEU A 161 1.58 -13.45 1.50
CA LEU A 161 2.38 -13.47 2.71
C LEU A 161 1.52 -13.75 3.94
N GLY A 162 0.38 -13.07 4.10
CA GLY A 162 -0.55 -13.33 5.20
C GLY A 162 -1.05 -14.78 5.22
N ALA A 163 -1.40 -15.34 4.05
CA ALA A 163 -1.80 -16.73 3.94
C ALA A 163 -0.68 -17.70 4.35
N LEU A 164 0.55 -17.44 3.89
CA LEU A 164 1.72 -18.23 4.27
C LEU A 164 1.96 -18.19 5.79
N LEU A 165 1.99 -16.99 6.38
CA LEU A 165 2.28 -16.78 7.80
C LEU A 165 1.22 -17.44 8.71
N LEU A 166 -0.03 -17.50 8.26
CA LEU A 166 -1.14 -18.09 9.00
C LEU A 166 -1.36 -19.58 8.67
N GLY A 167 -0.54 -20.16 7.79
CA GLY A 167 -0.65 -21.57 7.38
C GLY A 167 -1.94 -21.89 6.61
N LEU A 168 -2.49 -20.93 5.87
CA LEU A 168 -3.74 -21.08 5.14
C LEU A 168 -3.50 -21.76 3.78
N PRO A 169 -4.41 -22.64 3.31
CA PRO A 169 -4.30 -23.29 2.01
C PRO A 169 -4.72 -22.37 0.85
N TRP A 170 -4.54 -21.05 1.01
CA TRP A 170 -5.00 -20.05 0.04
C TRP A 170 -3.93 -19.80 -1.00
N LYS A 171 -4.35 -19.61 -2.25
CA LYS A 171 -3.45 -19.21 -3.34
C LYS A 171 -3.86 -17.85 -3.84
N VAL A 172 -2.86 -17.04 -4.19
CA VAL A 172 -3.07 -15.69 -4.71
C VAL A 172 -2.53 -15.60 -6.13
N THR A 173 -3.40 -15.14 -7.03
CA THR A 173 -3.09 -14.88 -8.43
C THR A 173 -3.17 -13.39 -8.69
N GLY A 174 -2.04 -12.77 -9.05
CA GLY A 174 -1.95 -11.36 -9.41
C GLY A 174 -2.12 -11.16 -10.91
N ILE A 175 -3.19 -10.48 -11.33
CA ILE A 175 -3.41 -10.10 -12.73
C ILE A 175 -2.70 -8.78 -13.00
N MET A 176 -1.65 -8.81 -13.82
CA MET A 176 -0.73 -7.68 -13.97
C MET A 176 -1.32 -6.55 -14.83
N LEU A 177 -1.03 -5.30 -14.46
CA LEU A 177 -1.54 -4.10 -15.15
C LEU A 177 -0.48 -3.29 -15.89
N ALA A 178 0.71 -3.15 -15.32
CA ALA A 178 1.58 -2.03 -15.67
C ALA A 178 3.01 -2.41 -16.06
N ASP A 179 3.52 -3.53 -15.54
CA ASP A 179 4.92 -3.95 -15.66
C ASP A 179 5.05 -5.38 -16.20
N SER A 180 6.28 -5.84 -16.44
CA SER A 180 6.58 -7.23 -16.83
C SER A 180 6.52 -8.19 -15.64
N VAL A 181 6.41 -9.50 -15.92
CA VAL A 181 6.48 -10.55 -14.89
C VAL A 181 7.72 -10.37 -13.99
N GLU A 182 8.88 -10.15 -14.60
CA GLU A 182 10.15 -9.97 -13.87
C GLU A 182 10.12 -8.72 -12.99
N GLY A 183 9.42 -7.66 -13.44
CA GLY A 183 9.20 -6.44 -12.66
C GLY A 183 8.41 -6.71 -11.38
N TYR A 184 7.29 -7.45 -11.48
CA TYR A 184 6.50 -7.85 -10.32
C TYR A 184 7.24 -8.83 -9.40
N GLU A 185 7.93 -9.84 -9.95
CA GLU A 185 8.74 -10.77 -9.16
C GLU A 185 9.86 -10.03 -8.40
N LYS A 186 10.56 -9.10 -9.05
CA LYS A 186 11.58 -8.26 -8.39
C LYS A 186 10.97 -7.38 -7.30
N HIS A 187 9.79 -6.82 -7.53
CA HIS A 187 9.09 -6.01 -6.54
C HIS A 187 8.63 -6.85 -5.34
N GLU A 188 8.13 -8.07 -5.56
CA GLU A 188 7.80 -9.04 -4.51
C GLU A 188 9.02 -9.35 -3.64
N VAL A 189 10.14 -9.76 -4.24
CA VAL A 189 11.39 -10.03 -3.50
C VAL A 189 11.82 -8.83 -2.66
N ARG A 190 11.76 -7.62 -3.23
CA ARG A 190 12.11 -6.39 -2.52
C ARG A 190 11.19 -6.15 -1.32
N LEU A 191 9.88 -6.25 -1.51
CA LEU A 191 8.89 -6.06 -0.44
C LEU A 191 9.10 -7.05 0.71
N LEU A 192 9.35 -8.33 0.39
CA LEU A 192 9.61 -9.37 1.39
C LEU A 192 10.90 -9.10 2.16
N SER A 193 11.97 -8.72 1.46
CA SER A 193 13.25 -8.37 2.08
C SER A 193 13.13 -7.16 3.01
N ASP A 194 12.45 -6.12 2.58
CA ASP A 194 12.23 -4.91 3.39
C ASP A 194 11.30 -5.19 4.58
N PHE A 195 10.31 -6.08 4.41
CA PHE A 195 9.44 -6.53 5.50
C PHE A 195 10.20 -7.32 6.56
N LYS A 196 11.13 -8.19 6.15
CA LYS A 196 11.99 -8.93 7.07
C LYS A 196 12.87 -8.00 7.90
N LYS A 197 13.41 -6.94 7.28
CA LYS A 197 14.16 -5.90 8.00
C LYS A 197 13.29 -5.15 9.01
N LEU A 198 12.04 -4.83 8.65
CA LEU A 198 11.08 -4.13 9.51
C LEU A 198 10.80 -4.90 10.82
N LEU A 199 10.78 -6.23 10.77
CA LEU A 199 10.52 -7.09 11.94
C LEU A 199 11.75 -7.36 12.82
N MET A 200 12.81 -6.52 12.70
CA MET A 200 14.03 -6.56 13.51
C MET A 200 14.67 -7.96 13.60
N GLY A 201 15.21 -8.46 12.49
CA GLY A 201 16.35 -9.39 12.45
C GLY A 201 16.16 -10.84 12.92
N ASP A 202 15.33 -11.12 13.92
CA ASP A 202 15.37 -12.39 14.67
C ASP A 202 14.05 -13.19 14.69
N CYS A 203 13.00 -12.73 14.01
CA CYS A 203 11.72 -13.44 14.00
C CYS A 203 11.63 -14.52 12.89
N VAL A 204 11.89 -15.78 13.28
CA VAL A 204 11.20 -17.07 13.00
C VAL A 204 10.82 -17.49 11.56
N PHE A 205 10.74 -16.60 10.58
CA PHE A 205 10.21 -16.92 9.26
C PHE A 205 11.32 -17.35 8.29
N ASN A 206 11.42 -18.66 8.11
CA ASN A 206 12.42 -19.30 7.25
C ASN A 206 11.86 -19.55 5.83
N PHE A 207 11.32 -18.51 5.18
CA PHE A 207 11.03 -18.57 3.75
C PHE A 207 12.17 -17.88 2.99
N ASP A 208 12.69 -18.56 1.96
CA ASP A 208 13.73 -18.00 1.11
C ASP A 208 13.09 -16.99 0.16
N GLU A 209 13.36 -15.71 0.37
CA GLU A 209 12.85 -14.59 -0.42
C GLU A 209 13.07 -14.77 -1.93
N LYS A 210 14.12 -15.48 -2.35
CA LYS A 210 14.44 -15.70 -3.76
C LYS A 210 13.72 -16.89 -4.39
N SER A 211 13.24 -17.84 -3.59
CA SER A 211 12.47 -19.00 -4.07
C SER A 211 10.98 -18.94 -3.72
N ALA A 212 10.59 -18.05 -2.81
CA ALA A 212 9.22 -17.76 -2.44
C ALA A 212 8.51 -16.98 -3.57
N LYS A 213 8.10 -17.69 -4.62
CA LYS A 213 7.07 -17.22 -5.56
C LYS A 213 5.71 -17.32 -4.85
N LEU A 214 5.40 -16.36 -3.97
CA LEU A 214 4.16 -16.40 -3.18
C LEU A 214 2.95 -16.10 -4.07
N VAL A 215 3.13 -15.21 -5.05
CA VAL A 215 2.08 -14.81 -5.97
C VAL A 215 2.28 -15.49 -7.32
N GLN A 216 1.19 -16.04 -7.87
CA GLN A 216 1.15 -16.44 -9.27
C GLN A 216 0.85 -15.20 -10.13
N TRP A 217 1.88 -14.61 -10.73
CA TRP A 217 1.74 -13.48 -11.64
C TRP A 217 1.24 -13.93 -13.02
N ILE A 218 0.18 -13.30 -13.51
CA ILE A 218 -0.42 -13.61 -14.81
C ILE A 218 -0.52 -12.35 -15.66
N GLU A 219 0.02 -12.42 -16.88
CA GLU A 219 -0.14 -11.37 -17.88
C GLU A 219 -1.59 -11.33 -18.38
N ARG A 220 -2.10 -10.10 -18.54
CA ARG A 220 -3.34 -9.90 -19.28
C ARG A 220 -3.11 -10.27 -20.74
N ARG A 221 -3.98 -11.12 -21.28
CA ARG A 221 -4.03 -11.43 -22.73
C ARG A 221 -4.08 -10.16 -23.59
N MET A 222 -4.71 -9.11 -23.07
CA MET A 222 -4.72 -7.78 -23.68
C MET A 222 -4.17 -6.77 -22.67
N PRO A 223 -2.90 -6.34 -22.81
CA PRO A 223 -2.29 -5.36 -21.92
C PRO A 223 -3.11 -4.06 -21.91
N ARG A 224 -3.55 -3.65 -20.72
CA ARG A 224 -4.33 -2.42 -20.56
C ARG A 224 -3.37 -1.23 -20.53
N LYS A 225 -3.62 -0.22 -21.36
CA LYS A 225 -3.00 1.09 -21.15
C LYS A 225 -3.88 1.86 -20.15
N PHE A 226 -3.25 2.44 -19.12
CA PHE A 226 -3.96 3.20 -18.08
C PHE A 226 -4.97 4.18 -18.71
N GLY A 227 -6.22 4.14 -18.24
CA GLY A 227 -7.32 4.98 -18.74
C GLY A 227 -7.94 4.55 -20.08
N ARG A 228 -7.52 3.43 -20.70
CA ARG A 228 -8.17 2.89 -21.92
C ARG A 228 -9.04 1.68 -21.62
N ILE A 229 -10.27 1.75 -22.09
CA ILE A 229 -11.26 0.67 -22.07
C ILE A 229 -11.01 -0.23 -23.27
N ILE A 230 -11.01 -1.54 -23.06
CA ILE A 230 -10.90 -2.55 -24.13
C ILE A 230 -12.29 -2.83 -24.70
N LYS A 231 -12.38 -3.09 -26.01
CA LYS A 231 -13.64 -3.45 -26.67
C LYS A 231 -14.27 -4.66 -25.98
N GLY A 232 -15.55 -4.57 -25.60
CA GLY A 232 -16.26 -5.62 -24.88
C GLY A 232 -16.23 -5.49 -23.34
N GLU A 233 -15.35 -4.65 -22.76
CA GLU A 233 -15.28 -4.51 -21.30
C GLU A 233 -16.51 -3.80 -20.73
N LEU A 234 -17.10 -2.83 -21.45
CA LEU A 234 -18.30 -2.14 -20.97
C LEU A 234 -19.51 -3.07 -20.99
N GLU A 235 -19.63 -3.88 -22.03
CA GLU A 235 -20.67 -4.89 -22.17
C GLU A 235 -20.54 -5.93 -21.04
N LEU A 236 -19.34 -6.48 -20.84
CA LEU A 236 -19.08 -7.43 -19.75
C LEU A 236 -19.33 -6.82 -18.37
N CYS A 237 -18.90 -5.59 -18.12
CA CYS A 237 -19.18 -4.89 -16.86
C CYS A 237 -20.69 -4.72 -16.63
N ARG A 238 -21.47 -4.41 -17.68
CA ARG A 238 -22.93 -4.32 -17.58
C ARG A 238 -23.56 -5.68 -17.31
N GLU A 239 -23.10 -6.73 -17.99
CA GLU A 239 -23.59 -8.10 -17.78
C GLU A 239 -23.34 -8.54 -16.33
N ILE A 240 -22.13 -8.36 -15.80
CA ILE A 240 -21.80 -8.70 -14.42
C ILE A 240 -22.64 -7.88 -13.44
N ALA A 241 -22.74 -6.56 -13.65
CA ALA A 241 -23.51 -5.69 -12.76
C ALA A 241 -25.02 -6.01 -12.75
N GLN A 242 -25.54 -6.67 -13.78
CA GLN A 242 -26.93 -7.16 -13.81
C GLN A 242 -27.10 -8.51 -13.11
N GLN A 243 -26.01 -9.22 -12.81
CA GLN A 243 -26.00 -10.56 -12.21
C GLN A 243 -25.62 -10.57 -10.72
N THR A 244 -25.04 -9.49 -10.21
CA THR A 244 -24.61 -9.31 -8.80
C THR A 244 -25.47 -8.29 -8.09
#